data_AF-A0A7J9CET3-F1
#
_entry.id   AF-A0A7J9CET3-F1
#
_cell.length_a   1.000
_cell.length_b   1.000
_cell.length_c   1.000
_cell.angle_alpha   90.00
_cell.angle_beta   90.00
_cell.angle_gamma   90.00
#
_symmetry.space_group_name_H-M   'P 1'
#
loop_
_entity.id
_entity.type
_entity.pdbx_description
1 polymer ?
#
loop_
_entity_poly.entity_id
_entity_poly.type
_entity_poly.pdbx_seq_one_letter_code
_entity_poly.pdbx_strand_id
1 'polypeptide(L)'
;MVSITSLRQLTVYNCSVDISFPSEGFPANLTSLAISNAPKIYRSLVEWGLNRLTSLQTLCIGGGGCSNVVSLPEEGIGMMLPPSLTRIILSEFKNLESMFSEGFQDLASLQGLDISDCLKLTTL
;
A
#
# COMPACT_ATOMS: atom_id res chain seq x y z
N MET A 1 -17.09 0.62 19.89
CA MET A 1 -16.06 0.00 19.02
C MET A 1 -14.71 0.53 19.47
N VAL A 2 -13.72 -0.34 19.59
CA VAL A 2 -12.39 0.03 20.10
C VAL A 2 -11.65 0.78 18.99
N SER A 3 -11.52 2.10 19.14
CA SER A 3 -10.59 2.86 18.30
C SER A 3 -9.18 2.48 18.73
N ILE A 4 -8.48 1.74 17.86
CA ILE A 4 -7.11 1.27 18.06
C ILE A 4 -6.10 2.41 17.82
N THR A 5 -6.30 3.54 18.51
CA THR A 5 -5.48 4.75 18.38
C THR A 5 -4.01 4.53 18.77
N SER A 6 -3.70 3.48 19.53
CA SER A 6 -2.33 3.10 19.89
C SER A 6 -1.63 2.23 18.84
N LEU A 7 -2.34 1.74 17.82
CA LEU A 7 -1.75 0.83 16.85
C LEU A 7 -0.76 1.60 15.95
N ARG A 8 0.52 1.20 16.04
CA ARG A 8 1.63 1.78 15.27
C ARG A 8 2.04 0.90 14.10
N GLN A 9 1.87 -0.41 14.22
CA GLN A 9 2.32 -1.37 13.23
C GLN A 9 1.18 -2.32 12.90
N LEU A 10 0.93 -2.52 11.61
CA LEU A 10 -0.06 -3.44 11.11
C LEU A 10 0.57 -4.31 10.02
N THR A 11 0.51 -5.62 10.22
CA THR A 11 0.93 -6.60 9.22
C THR A 11 -0.24 -7.53 8.91
N VAL A 12 -0.50 -7.68 7.62
CA VAL A 12 -1.57 -8.50 7.06
C VAL A 12 -0.91 -9.48 6.09
N TYR A 13 -1.03 -10.77 6.35
CA TYR A 13 -0.43 -11.82 5.53
C TYR A 13 -1.41 -12.96 5.31
N ASN A 14 -1.52 -13.43 4.05
CA ASN A 14 -2.38 -14.56 3.68
C ASN A 14 -3.83 -14.42 4.17
N CYS A 15 -4.41 -13.23 4.06
CA CYS A 15 -5.80 -13.03 4.43
C CYS A 15 -6.72 -13.51 3.32
N SER A 16 -7.72 -14.32 3.71
CA SER A 16 -8.74 -14.85 2.82
C SER A 16 -9.46 -13.74 2.05
N VAL A 17 -10.01 -14.10 0.90
CA VAL A 17 -10.74 -13.15 0.05
C VAL A 17 -11.89 -12.45 0.77
N ASP A 18 -12.47 -12.95 1.86
CA ASP A 18 -13.66 -12.33 2.47
C ASP A 18 -13.39 -11.28 3.55
N ILE A 19 -12.12 -11.01 3.86
CA ILE A 19 -11.76 -9.98 4.85
C ILE A 19 -11.50 -8.66 4.11
N SER A 20 -12.31 -7.66 4.43
CA SER A 20 -12.10 -6.25 4.07
C SER A 20 -11.89 -5.40 5.33
N PHE A 21 -11.19 -4.28 5.20
CA PHE A 21 -11.13 -3.32 6.29
C PHE A 21 -12.49 -2.61 6.46
N PRO A 22 -12.85 -2.19 7.69
CA PRO A 22 -14.07 -1.44 7.93
C PRO A 22 -14.07 -0.12 7.16
N SER A 23 -15.26 0.33 6.74
CA SER A 23 -15.46 1.61 6.03
C SER A 23 -14.96 2.84 6.80
N GLU A 24 -14.82 2.70 8.12
CA GLU A 24 -14.25 3.68 9.05
C GLU A 24 -12.75 3.92 8.81
N GLY A 25 -12.08 3.01 8.08
CA GLY A 25 -10.72 3.20 7.57
C GLY A 25 -9.62 2.51 8.36
N PHE A 26 -8.38 2.85 8.01
CA PHE A 26 -7.17 2.39 8.69
C PHE A 26 -6.81 3.32 9.85
N PRO A 27 -6.18 2.82 10.93
CA PRO A 27 -5.71 3.67 12.02
C PRO A 27 -4.66 4.68 11.51
N ALA A 28 -4.98 5.98 11.56
CA ALA A 28 -4.11 7.05 11.04
C ALA A 28 -2.77 7.16 11.78
N ASN A 29 -2.67 6.59 12.98
CA ASN A 29 -1.50 6.58 13.85
C ASN A 29 -0.46 5.50 13.49
N LEU A 30 -0.70 4.72 12.42
CA LEU A 30 0.23 3.74 11.90
C LEU A 30 1.51 4.39 11.40
N THR A 31 2.64 3.86 11.84
CA THR A 31 3.98 4.18 11.34
C THR A 31 4.52 3.09 10.40
N SER A 32 4.00 1.86 10.49
CA SER A 32 4.36 0.76 9.59
C SER A 32 3.14 -0.03 9.15
N LEU A 33 3.03 -0.25 7.84
CA LEU A 33 1.99 -1.06 7.21
C LEU A 33 2.63 -2.06 6.26
N ALA A 34 2.34 -3.34 6.48
CA ALA A 34 2.77 -4.43 5.61
C ALA A 34 1.56 -5.27 5.20
N ILE A 35 1.32 -5.42 3.90
CA ILE A 35 0.23 -6.21 3.35
C ILE A 35 0.80 -7.13 2.28
N SER A 36 0.60 -8.45 2.41
CA SER A 36 0.99 -9.41 1.38
C SER A 36 -0.02 -10.56 1.30
N ASN A 37 -0.28 -11.02 0.08
CA ASN A 37 -1.29 -12.05 -0.19
C ASN A 37 -2.66 -11.76 0.41
N ALA A 38 -3.13 -10.52 0.20
CA ALA A 38 -4.43 -10.04 0.69
C ALA A 38 -5.11 -9.07 -0.31
N PRO A 39 -5.63 -9.58 -1.45
CA PRO A 39 -6.10 -8.73 -2.55
C PRO A 39 -7.25 -7.78 -2.20
N LYS A 40 -8.23 -8.20 -1.38
CA LYS A 40 -9.34 -7.32 -0.97
C LYS A 40 -8.88 -6.21 -0.03
N ILE A 41 -7.95 -6.50 0.88
CA ILE A 41 -7.40 -5.51 1.82
C ILE A 41 -6.60 -4.45 1.07
N TYR A 42 -5.81 -4.87 0.08
CA TYR A 42 -5.12 -3.96 -0.83
C TYR A 42 -6.09 -3.02 -1.54
N ARG A 43 -7.19 -3.55 -2.12
CA ARG A 43 -8.22 -2.71 -2.75
C ARG A 43 -8.85 -1.72 -1.77
N SER A 44 -9.24 -2.18 -0.58
CA SER A 44 -9.79 -1.29 0.46
C SER A 44 -8.82 -0.19 0.86
N LEU A 45 -7.51 -0.47 0.90
CA LEU A 45 -6.48 0.53 1.19
C LEU A 45 -6.38 1.59 0.09
N VAL A 46 -6.41 1.14 -1.17
CA VAL A 46 -6.36 2.03 -2.33
C VAL A 46 -7.61 2.92 -2.41
N GLU A 47 -8.80 2.34 -2.20
CA GLU A 47 -10.07 3.07 -2.17
C GLU A 47 -10.13 4.08 -1.01
N TRP A 48 -9.57 3.72 0.15
CA TRP A 48 -9.56 4.61 1.31
C TRP A 48 -8.56 5.76 1.17
N GLY A 49 -7.42 5.52 0.53
CA GLY A 49 -6.38 6.50 0.24
C GLY A 49 -5.23 6.47 1.25
N LEU A 50 -4.04 6.08 0.77
CA LEU A 50 -2.82 6.00 1.57
C LEU A 50 -2.39 7.35 2.18
N ASN A 51 -2.70 8.46 1.51
CA ASN A 51 -2.41 9.82 1.98
C ASN A 51 -3.04 10.15 3.35
N ARG A 52 -4.08 9.41 3.77
CA ARG A 52 -4.70 9.56 5.10
C ARG A 52 -3.85 8.98 6.23
N LEU A 53 -2.86 8.13 5.92
CA LEU A 53 -1.91 7.58 6.89
C LEU A 53 -0.77 8.58 7.13
N THR A 54 -1.09 9.71 7.73
CA THR A 54 -0.17 10.86 7.88
C THR A 54 1.06 10.58 8.75
N SER A 55 1.04 9.50 9.53
CA SER A 55 2.18 9.05 10.36
C SER A 55 2.98 7.93 9.72
N LEU A 56 2.60 7.44 8.54
CA LEU A 56 3.18 6.24 7.94
C LEU A 56 4.59 6.50 7.43
N GLN A 57 5.53 5.74 7.94
CA GLN A 57 6.95 5.83 7.59
C GLN A 57 7.39 4.66 6.70
N THR A 58 6.83 3.48 6.93
CA THR A 58 7.17 2.27 6.18
C THR A 58 5.94 1.64 5.56
N LEU A 59 5.95 1.49 4.24
CA LEU A 59 4.94 0.78 3.48
C LEU A 59 5.56 -0.44 2.80
N CYS A 60 5.00 -1.62 3.05
CA CYS A 60 5.37 -2.86 2.37
C CYS A 60 4.13 -3.49 1.72
N ILE A 61 4.17 -3.69 0.40
CA ILE A 61 3.08 -4.31 -0.35
C ILE A 61 3.63 -5.50 -1.14
N GLY A 62 3.09 -6.68 -0.87
CA GLY A 62 3.34 -7.92 -1.59
C GLY A 62 2.18 -8.29 -2.51
N GLY A 63 2.48 -8.47 -3.80
CA GLY A 63 1.57 -8.82 -4.88
C GLY A 63 1.22 -10.30 -4.98
N GLY A 64 1.64 -11.13 -4.01
CA GLY A 64 1.16 -12.50 -3.88
C GLY A 64 -0.37 -12.54 -3.97
N GLY A 65 -0.93 -13.43 -4.81
CA GLY A 65 -2.38 -13.51 -5.02
C GLY A 65 -3.03 -12.35 -5.82
N CYS A 66 -2.28 -11.30 -6.18
CA CYS A 66 -2.74 -10.16 -6.97
C CYS A 66 -2.36 -10.28 -8.46
N SER A 67 -2.61 -11.43 -9.09
CA SER A 67 -2.18 -11.69 -10.48
C SER A 67 -2.80 -10.78 -11.52
N ASN A 68 -3.92 -10.14 -11.22
CA ASN A 68 -4.68 -9.33 -12.18
C ASN A 68 -4.36 -7.83 -12.08
N VAL A 69 -3.47 -7.44 -11.16
CA VAL A 69 -3.09 -6.04 -10.96
C VAL A 69 -2.02 -5.66 -11.97
N VAL A 70 -2.37 -4.74 -12.87
CA VAL A 70 -1.48 -4.19 -13.91
C VAL A 70 -0.98 -2.79 -13.53
N SER A 71 -1.77 -2.03 -12.78
CA SER A 71 -1.38 -0.73 -12.23
C SER A 71 -1.71 -0.62 -10.74
N LEU A 72 -0.91 0.14 -10.00
CA LEU A 72 -1.08 0.41 -8.57
C LEU A 72 -0.89 1.89 -8.25
N PRO A 73 -1.92 2.67 -7.89
CA PRO A 73 -3.33 2.31 -7.92
C PRO A 73 -3.84 2.03 -9.34
N GLU A 74 -5.06 1.50 -9.46
CA GLU A 74 -5.70 1.35 -10.76
C GLU A 74 -5.83 2.73 -11.45
N GLU A 75 -5.78 2.72 -12.78
CA GLU A 75 -5.75 3.94 -13.59
C GLU A 75 -6.98 4.82 -13.32
N GLY A 76 -6.76 6.13 -13.12
CA GLY A 76 -7.82 7.09 -12.76
C GLY A 76 -8.11 7.21 -11.25
N ILE A 77 -7.56 6.32 -10.42
CA ILE A 77 -7.53 6.52 -8.97
C ILE A 77 -6.29 7.36 -8.67
N GLY A 78 -6.44 8.69 -8.68
CA GLY A 78 -5.37 9.65 -8.34
C GLY A 78 -4.95 9.54 -6.87
N MET A 79 -4.30 8.44 -6.50
CA MET A 79 -3.87 8.17 -5.12
C MET A 79 -2.48 8.75 -4.87
N MET A 80 -2.39 9.58 -3.84
CA MET A 80 -1.12 10.12 -3.35
C MET A 80 -0.56 9.26 -2.22
N LEU A 81 0.76 9.19 -2.14
CA LEU A 81 1.47 8.58 -1.02
C LEU A 81 1.64 9.61 0.12
N PRO A 82 1.61 9.18 1.40
CA PRO A 82 1.79 10.10 2.52
C PRO A 82 3.25 10.62 2.58
N PRO A 83 3.45 11.95 2.79
CA PRO A 83 4.78 12.58 2.72
C PRO A 83 5.72 12.16 3.86
N SER A 84 5.19 11.51 4.89
CA SER A 84 5.93 10.93 6.00
C SER A 84 6.71 9.65 5.65
N LEU A 85 6.47 9.06 4.46
CA LEU A 85 7.12 7.83 4.06
C LEU A 85 8.63 8.01 3.92
N THR A 86 9.35 7.12 4.61
CA THR A 86 10.80 7.00 4.51
C THR A 86 11.22 5.75 3.76
N ARG A 87 10.37 4.72 3.73
CA ARG A 87 10.67 3.47 3.01
C ARG A 87 9.43 2.87 2.36
N ILE A 88 9.60 2.47 1.11
CA ILE A 88 8.60 1.73 0.33
C ILE A 88 9.22 0.41 -0.12
N ILE A 89 8.51 -0.69 0.11
CA ILE A 89 8.90 -2.03 -0.33
C ILE A 89 7.76 -2.59 -1.18
N LEU A 90 8.06 -2.95 -2.42
CA LEU A 90 7.13 -3.62 -3.32
C LEU A 90 7.70 -4.98 -3.72
N SER A 91 6.91 -6.04 -3.61
CA SER A 91 7.37 -7.39 -3.95
C SER A 91 6.31 -8.23 -4.65
N GLU A 92 6.73 -9.23 -5.43
CA GLU A 92 5.89 -10.33 -5.91
C GLU A 92 4.71 -9.96 -6.85
N PHE A 93 4.76 -8.81 -7.54
CA PHE A 93 3.75 -8.45 -8.54
C PHE A 93 4.11 -8.95 -9.94
N LYS A 94 3.51 -10.08 -10.35
CA LYS A 94 3.82 -10.73 -11.64
C LYS A 94 3.42 -9.95 -12.89
N ASN A 95 2.35 -9.16 -12.81
CA ASN A 95 1.76 -8.46 -13.96
C ASN A 95 1.72 -6.93 -13.81
N LEU A 96 2.29 -6.38 -12.74
CA LEU A 96 2.30 -4.94 -12.51
C LEU A 96 3.26 -4.27 -13.50
N GLU A 97 2.74 -3.32 -14.26
CA GLU A 97 3.44 -2.54 -15.28
C GLU A 97 3.73 -1.11 -14.81
N SER A 98 2.83 -0.52 -14.01
CA SER A 98 3.00 0.82 -13.46
C SER A 98 2.58 0.92 -11.99
N MET A 99 3.22 1.83 -11.25
CA MET A 99 2.80 2.13 -9.88
C MET A 99 2.99 3.62 -9.54
N PHE A 100 2.08 4.19 -8.75
CA PHE A 100 2.13 5.52 -8.13
C PHE A 100 2.67 6.64 -9.03
N SER A 101 2.26 6.66 -10.30
CA SER A 101 2.77 7.58 -11.34
C SER A 101 2.74 9.06 -10.96
N GLU A 102 1.79 9.48 -10.11
CA GLU A 102 1.74 10.83 -9.52
C GLU A 102 1.96 10.84 -8.00
N GLY A 103 2.05 9.66 -7.38
CA GLY A 103 2.12 9.49 -5.93
C GLY A 103 3.49 9.83 -5.33
N PHE A 104 4.55 9.88 -6.13
CA PHE A 104 5.91 10.17 -5.65
C PHE A 104 6.25 11.67 -5.55
N GLN A 105 5.45 12.58 -6.10
CA GLN A 105 5.84 14.00 -6.27
C GLN A 105 6.17 14.71 -4.95
N ASP A 106 5.54 14.32 -3.84
CA ASP A 106 5.68 15.00 -2.53
C ASP A 106 6.46 14.19 -1.48
N LEU A 107 7.19 13.13 -1.88
CA LEU A 107 7.89 12.25 -0.95
C LEU A 107 9.30 12.75 -0.56
N ALA A 108 9.38 13.95 0.01
CA ALA A 108 10.65 14.56 0.42
C ALA A 108 11.43 13.76 1.50
N SER A 109 10.73 12.90 2.25
CA SER A 109 11.33 12.08 3.32
C SER A 109 11.78 10.69 2.87
N LEU A 110 11.55 10.31 1.60
CA LEU A 110 11.80 8.95 1.13
C LEU A 110 13.31 8.67 1.05
N GLN A 111 13.73 7.62 1.74
CA GLN A 111 15.13 7.20 1.85
C GLN A 111 15.39 5.87 1.14
N GLY A 112 14.36 5.03 0.98
CA GLY A 112 14.49 3.72 0.37
C GLY A 112 13.26 3.32 -0.44
N LEU A 113 13.52 2.84 -1.66
CA LEU A 113 12.56 2.17 -2.52
C LEU A 113 13.14 0.81 -2.91
N ASP A 114 12.57 -0.25 -2.36
CA ASP A 114 12.97 -1.62 -2.64
C ASP A 114 11.91 -2.30 -3.50
N ILE A 115 12.29 -2.80 -4.67
CA ILE A 115 11.39 -3.50 -5.59
C ILE A 115 12.00 -4.86 -5.93
N SER A 116 11.26 -5.93 -5.65
CA SER A 116 11.68 -7.30 -5.97
C SER A 116 10.56 -8.09 -6.66
N ASP A 117 10.91 -9.03 -7.53
CA ASP A 117 9.95 -9.95 -8.15
C ASP A 117 8.75 -9.27 -8.86
N CYS A 118 8.97 -8.06 -9.40
CA CYS A 118 8.01 -7.28 -10.17
C CYS A 118 8.45 -7.20 -11.64
N LEU A 119 8.38 -8.32 -12.36
CA LEU A 119 9.09 -8.52 -13.63
C LEU A 119 8.60 -7.65 -14.80
N LYS A 120 7.36 -7.15 -14.74
CA LYS A 120 6.77 -6.32 -15.80
C LYS A 120 6.79 -4.83 -15.48
N LEU A 121 7.30 -4.43 -14.33
CA LEU A 121 7.24 -3.04 -13.89
C LEU A 121 8.17 -2.18 -14.76
N THR A 122 7.59 -1.25 -15.50
CA THR A 122 8.33 -0.31 -16.37
C THR A 122 8.24 1.13 -15.90
N THR A 123 7.22 1.45 -15.10
CA THR A 123 6.88 2.84 -14.74
C THR A 123 6.66 2.98 -13.24
N LEU A 124 7.27 4.01 -12.67
CA LEU A 124 7.06 4.50 -11.30
C LEU A 124 6.36 5.86 -11.33
#